data_AF-A0A528BC37-F1
#
_entry.id   AF-A0A528BC37-F1
#
_cell.length_a   1.000
_cell.length_b   1.000
_cell.length_c   1.000
_cell.angle_alpha   90.00
_cell.angle_beta   90.00
_cell.angle_gamma   90.00
#
_symmetry.space_group_name_H-M   'P 1'
#
loop_
_entity.id
_entity.type
_entity.pdbx_description
1 polymer ?
#
loop_
_entity_poly.entity_id
_entity_poly.type
_entity_poly.pdbx_seq_one_letter_code
_entity_poly.pdbx_strand_id
1 'polypeptide(L)' 'VADAVRAPVIASGGVGTLDHMVEGIRDGHAGAVLAASIFHFGTYSIAEAKAHMARAGLPMRLDTPGDRL' A
#
# COMPACT_ATOMS: atom_id res chain seq x y z
N VAL A 1 -1.41 14.83 9.19
CA VAL A 1 -0.87 15.57 8.02
C VAL A 1 -1.80 15.47 6.83
N ALA A 2 -2.24 14.26 6.45
CA ALA A 2 -3.21 14.07 5.36
C ALA A 2 -4.45 14.98 5.49
N ASP A 3 -5.05 15.03 6.69
CA ASP A 3 -6.23 15.87 6.94
C ASP A 3 -5.97 17.38 6.95
N ALA A 4 -4.70 17.82 7.00
CA ALA A 4 -4.34 19.22 7.07
C ALA A 4 -4.26 19.89 5.68
N VAL A 5 -4.30 19.11 4.60
CA VAL A 5 -4.12 19.59 3.23
C VAL A 5 -5.14 18.99 2.27
N ARG A 6 -5.44 19.70 1.18
CA ARG A 6 -6.36 19.20 0.13
C ARG A 6 -5.66 18.34 -0.93
N ALA A 7 -4.33 18.42 -1.01
CA ALA A 7 -3.58 17.62 -1.97
C ALA A 7 -3.53 16.15 -1.51
N PRO A 8 -3.59 15.16 -2.43
CA PRO A 8 -3.35 13.77 -2.08
C PRO A 8 -1.99 13.59 -1.41
N VAL A 9 -1.97 12.88 -0.29
CA VAL A 9 -0.75 12.59 0.48
C VAL A 9 -0.35 11.13 0.28
N ILE A 10 0.94 10.91 0.05
CA ILE A 10 1.57 9.58 0.04
C ILE A 10 2.27 9.39 1.38
N ALA A 11 1.84 8.40 2.16
CA ALA A 11 2.59 7.97 3.34
C ALA A 11 3.86 7.22 2.88
N SER A 12 5.03 7.70 3.28
CA SER A 12 6.33 7.17 2.86
C SER A 12 7.28 7.10 4.06
N GLY A 13 7.85 5.92 4.31
CA GLY A 13 8.73 5.63 5.45
C GLY A 13 8.04 4.85 6.58
N GLY A 14 8.77 3.93 7.23
CA GLY A 14 8.27 3.14 8.37
C GLY A 14 7.40 1.91 8.03
N VAL A 15 7.16 1.62 6.73
CA VAL A 15 6.41 0.43 6.32
C VAL A 15 7.31 -0.81 6.41
N GLY A 16 7.14 -1.58 7.49
CA GLY A 16 7.88 -2.83 7.75
C GLY A 16 7.03 -4.10 7.56
N THR A 17 5.72 -3.97 7.56
CA THR A 17 4.75 -5.07 7.38
C THR A 17 3.66 -4.65 6.40
N LEU A 18 2.86 -5.61 5.93
CA LEU A 18 1.68 -5.32 5.11
C LEU A 18 0.58 -4.59 5.91
N ASP A 19 0.49 -4.82 7.23
CA ASP A 19 -0.47 -4.12 8.09
C ASP A 19 -0.14 -2.62 8.17
N HIS A 20 1.14 -2.23 8.22
CA HIS A 20 1.53 -0.81 8.17
C HIS A 20 1.04 -0.12 6.88
N MET A 21 0.90 -0.85 5.76
CA MET A 21 0.33 -0.31 4.54
C MET A 21 -1.17 -0.02 4.69
N VAL A 22 -1.91 -0.91 5.36
CA VAL A 22 -3.34 -0.76 5.63
C VAL A 22 -3.58 0.40 6.60
N GLU A 23 -2.83 0.45 7.70
CA GLU A 23 -2.90 1.51 8.70
C GLU A 23 -2.62 2.88 8.09
N GLY A 24 -1.62 3.00 7.21
CA GLY A 24 -1.29 4.26 6.53
C GLY A 24 -2.45 4.84 5.72
N ILE A 25 -3.28 3.98 5.12
CA ILE A 25 -4.49 4.40 4.39
C ILE A 25 -5.67 4.61 5.34
N ARG A 26 -5.99 3.61 6.16
CA ARG A 26 -7.20 3.57 6.97
C ARG A 26 -7.18 4.56 8.12
N ASP A 27 -6.08 4.60 8.86
CA ASP A 27 -5.95 5.40 10.09
C ASP A 27 -5.15 6.67 9.83
N GLY A 28 -4.17 6.61 8.92
CA GLY A 28 -3.38 7.76 8.49
C GLY A 28 -4.06 8.67 7.47
N HIS A 29 -5.19 8.22 6.90
CA HIS A 29 -5.96 8.89 5.84
C HIS A 29 -5.13 9.25 4.59
N ALA A 30 -4.01 8.54 4.35
CA ALA A 30 -3.22 8.77 3.17
C ALA A 30 -3.96 8.27 1.91
N GLY A 31 -3.75 8.96 0.79
CA GLY A 31 -4.30 8.53 -0.50
C GLY A 31 -3.49 7.39 -1.13
N ALA A 32 -2.23 7.24 -0.75
CA ALA A 32 -1.38 6.13 -1.14
C ALA A 32 -0.30 5.85 -0.09
N VAL A 33 0.33 4.68 -0.20
CA VAL A 33 1.49 4.26 0.61
C VAL A 33 2.64 3.89 -0.31
N LEU A 34 3.86 4.26 0.09
CA LEU A 34 5.11 3.89 -0.55
C LEU A 34 5.93 3.02 0.41
N ALA A 35 6.28 1.82 -0.05
CA ALA A 35 7.15 0.91 0.67
C ALA A 35 8.30 0.48 -0.25
N ALA A 36 9.53 0.45 0.28
CA ALA A 36 10.73 0.10 -0.49
C ALA A 36 11.38 -1.16 0.06
N SER A 37 11.85 -1.13 1.31
CA SER A 37 12.67 -2.20 1.89
C SER A 37 11.99 -3.58 1.88
N ILE A 38 10.70 -3.64 2.19
CA ILE A 38 9.95 -4.91 2.20
C ILE A 38 9.84 -5.58 0.81
N PHE A 39 9.93 -4.79 -0.27
CA PHE A 39 9.93 -5.30 -1.64
C PHE A 39 11.35 -5.52 -2.16
N HIS A 40 12.27 -4.61 -1.85
CA HIS A 40 13.67 -4.69 -2.29
C HIS A 40 14.38 -5.94 -1.75
N PHE A 41 14.08 -6.33 -0.51
CA PHE A 41 14.65 -7.53 0.10
C PHE A 41 13.78 -8.79 -0.09
N GLY A 42 12.70 -8.70 -0.86
CA GLY A 42 11.83 -9.84 -1.15
C GLY A 42 11.09 -10.40 0.07
N THR A 43 10.94 -9.61 1.14
CA THR A 43 10.16 -10.00 2.33
C THR A 43 8.70 -10.23 1.98
N TYR A 44 8.16 -9.39 1.09
CA TYR A 44 6.86 -9.57 0.45
C TYR A 44 6.97 -9.24 -1.03
N SER A 45 6.11 -9.85 -1.83
CA SER A 45 5.89 -9.49 -3.23
C SER A 45 4.83 -8.39 -3.37
N ILE A 46 4.85 -7.70 -4.52
CA ILE A 46 3.79 -6.74 -4.87
C ILE A 46 2.40 -7.42 -4.90
N ALA A 47 2.34 -8.68 -5.35
CA ALA A 47 1.08 -9.44 -5.39
C ALA A 47 0.53 -9.70 -3.98
N GLU A 48 1.37 -10.10 -3.03
CA GLU A 48 0.97 -10.31 -1.62
C GLU A 48 0.50 -9.01 -0.98
N ALA A 49 1.19 -7.89 -1.22
CA ALA A 49 0.78 -6.59 -0.73
C ALA A 49 -0.58 -6.17 -1.27
N LYS A 50 -0.79 -6.26 -2.60
CA LYS A 50 -2.08 -5.95 -3.24
C LYS A 50 -3.21 -6.83 -2.70
N ALA A 51 -2.98 -8.14 -2.58
CA ALA A 51 -3.96 -9.08 -2.05
C ALA A 51 -4.28 -8.80 -0.58
N HIS A 52 -3.28 -8.46 0.23
CA HIS A 52 -3.47 -8.10 1.63
C HIS A 52 -4.31 -6.83 1.78
N MET A 53 -3.98 -5.75 1.06
CA MET A 53 -4.76 -4.51 1.07
C MET A 53 -6.20 -4.75 0.58
N ALA A 54 -6.39 -5.55 -0.46
CA ALA A 54 -7.73 -5.92 -0.95
C ALA A 54 -8.55 -6.69 0.09
N ARG A 55 -7.95 -7.64 0.80
CA ARG A 55 -8.61 -8.38 1.90
C ARG A 55 -8.98 -7.47 3.08
N ALA A 56 -8.23 -6.40 3.30
CA ALA A 56 -8.55 -5.37 4.28
C ALA A 56 -9.68 -4.41 3.82
N GLY A 57 -10.26 -4.64 2.65
CA GLY A 57 -11.36 -3.84 2.10
C GLY A 57 -10.91 -2.58 1.35
N LEU A 58 -9.60 -2.41 1.12
CA LEU A 58 -9.07 -1.28 0.36
C LEU A 58 -9.16 -1.58 -1.16
N PRO A 59 -9.68 -0.66 -1.99
CA PRO A 59 -9.70 -0.83 -3.44
C PRO A 59 -8.28 -0.97 -4.00
N MET A 60 -8.00 -2.11 -4.66
CA MET A 60 -6.70 -2.38 -5.26
C MET A 60 -6.85 -2.77 -6.72
N ARG A 61 -5.91 -2.29 -7.55
CA ARG A 61 -5.71 -2.82 -8.90
C ARG A 61 -4.98 -4.16 -8.80
N LEU A 62 -5.77 -5.24 -8.79
CA LEU A 62 -5.25 -6.60 -8.86
C LEU A 62 -4.80 -6.91 -10.28
N ASP A 63 -3.70 -7.65 -10.40
CA ASP A 63 -3.21 -8.08 -11.71
C ASP A 63 -4.01 -9.29 -12.16
N THR A 64 -4.60 -9.19 -13.34
CA THR A 64 -5.28 -10.28 -14.04
C THR A 64 -4.25 -11.07 -14.86
N PRO A 65 -4.48 -12.35 -15.19
CA PRO A 65 -3.52 -13.14 -15.97
C PRO A 65 -3.09 -12.51 -17.31
N GLY A 66 -3.89 -11.60 -17.88
CA GLY A 66 -3.57 -10.87 -19.11
C GLY A 66 -2.67 -9.64 -18.96
N ASP A 67 -2.38 -9.18 -17.73
CA ASP A 67 -1.63 -7.94 -17.47
C ASP A 67 -0.09 -8.15 -17.48
N ARG A 68 0.37 -9.37 -17.81
CA ARG A 68 1.79 -9.76 -17.84
C ARG A 68 2.42 -9.72 -19.24
N LEU A 69 1.79 -9.04 -20.19
CA LEU A 69 2.28 -8.84 -21.56
C LEU A 69 3.24 -7.64 -21.65
#